data_AF-A0A6N2DPC3-F1
#
_entry.id   AF-A0A6N2DPC3-F1
#
_cell.length_a   1.000
_cell.length_b   1.000
_cell.length_c   1.000
_cell.angle_alpha   90.00
_cell.angle_beta   90.00
_cell.angle_gamma   90.00
#
_symmetry.space_group_name_H-M   'P 1'
#
loop_
_entity.id
_entity.type
_entity.pdbx_description
1 polymer ?
#
loop_
_entity_poly.entity_id
_entity_poly.type
_entity_poly.pdbx_seq_one_letter_code
_entity_poly.pdbx_strand_id
1 'polypeptide(L)'
;AVMNALWRSLWYREPISPVGLGRRQQVEHEAFLTLLTKQGGIPTDTVIIAGTTSDDDALLVMRRTGRPLDPDRDTDAIASSWHLVEALAAAGIAHGQIDHERLVVEDGRLGLTDFRAARVAPTGLHRRSDLIQTLVTNVVLLGEDAALAGAVRFLGAEGMAEILPLLQISTLTPVQRRWVREHDVDLDGLRARAAELAGIELPAQLQLRRFTIGSILRIALPGVALFALIAGLSGFDLRAVAEEFAAAAWWIVVLGFVIAQLPRLSQSVSTLGASPVPLPLGPVYALQLAVSYVNLAIPTSAARMAINIRFFQRHGVPPGGALTAGALDGFSGFVMQMLLLAGFLLLTPLSLDLDLDLSLAASGSSGTLLLIVLVIGAIALSAVAAVRSLRELVVGWARRLTSEGIATLRGLRSPRRLLLLFGGNIATEVLFALSLVVFLRAFDVSIGLGEVLFVTIAVSLLAGVLPVPGGIGVSEGGLIYGLIAAGVPDEIAFAAVIGYRLATFYLPPIWGFVALRWLERNQHL
;
A
#
# COMPACT_ATOMS: atom_id res chain seq x y z
N ALA A 1 4.82 26.19 1.39
CA ALA A 1 3.80 26.20 0.32
C ALA A 1 3.45 24.79 -0.17
N VAL A 2 4.42 24.04 -0.73
CA VAL A 2 4.22 22.68 -1.27
C VAL A 2 3.60 21.70 -0.27
N MET A 3 4.06 21.71 0.99
CA MET A 3 3.55 20.83 2.04
C MET A 3 2.10 21.15 2.42
N ASN A 4 1.68 22.41 2.32
CA ASN A 4 0.30 22.83 2.60
C ASN A 4 -0.63 22.55 1.40
N ALA A 5 -0.12 22.63 0.17
CA ALA A 5 -0.83 22.19 -1.04
C ALA A 5 -1.04 20.66 -1.05
N LEU A 6 -0.01 19.89 -0.67
CA LEU A 6 -0.12 18.44 -0.45
C LEU A 6 -1.07 18.10 0.70
N TRP A 7 -0.99 18.84 1.80
CA TRP A 7 -1.89 18.67 2.95
C TRP A 7 -3.35 18.94 2.57
N ARG A 8 -3.61 20.02 1.82
CA ARG A 8 -4.97 20.35 1.36
C ARG A 8 -5.49 19.37 0.30
N SER A 9 -4.65 18.88 -0.62
CA SER A 9 -5.07 17.84 -1.57
C SER A 9 -5.37 16.51 -0.86
N LEU A 10 -4.64 16.18 0.21
CA LEU A 10 -4.84 14.95 0.99
C LEU A 10 -6.11 15.01 1.85
N TRP A 11 -6.38 16.14 2.48
CA TRP A 11 -7.48 16.27 3.45
C TRP A 11 -8.77 16.84 2.86
N TYR A 12 -8.70 17.86 1.99
CA TYR A 12 -9.88 18.53 1.43
C TYR A 12 -10.29 18.01 0.05
N ARG A 13 -9.50 17.08 -0.54
CA ARG A 13 -9.76 16.50 -1.87
C ARG A 13 -9.92 17.56 -2.97
N GLU A 14 -9.26 18.70 -2.79
CA GLU A 14 -9.24 19.77 -3.78
C GLU A 14 -8.46 19.34 -5.05
N PRO A 15 -8.77 19.94 -6.20
CA PRO A 15 -8.14 19.60 -7.48
C PRO A 15 -6.64 19.85 -7.44
N ILE A 16 -5.89 19.00 -8.15
CA ILE A 16 -4.43 19.07 -8.22
C ILE A 16 -4.06 20.26 -9.14
N SER A 17 -3.86 21.45 -8.57
CA SER A 17 -3.05 22.49 -9.24
C SER A 17 -1.68 21.88 -9.60
N PRO A 18 -1.00 22.35 -10.66
CA PRO A 18 0.36 21.90 -10.97
C PRO A 18 1.21 21.92 -9.70
N VAL A 19 1.64 20.75 -9.26
CA VAL A 19 2.39 20.59 -8.00
C VAL A 19 3.66 21.44 -8.10
N GLY A 20 3.79 22.44 -7.22
CA GLY A 20 4.97 23.30 -7.14
C GLY A 20 4.72 24.80 -7.12
N LEU A 21 3.50 25.29 -7.40
CA LEU A 21 3.21 26.72 -7.42
C LEU A 21 3.05 27.30 -5.99
N GLY A 22 3.65 28.45 -5.73
CA GLY A 22 3.37 29.26 -4.52
C GLY A 22 1.94 29.84 -4.53
N ARG A 23 1.44 30.35 -3.40
CA ARG A 23 0.07 30.92 -3.30
C ARG A 23 -0.19 32.02 -4.34
N ARG A 24 0.76 32.96 -4.45
CA ARG A 24 0.74 34.02 -5.47
C ARG A 24 0.69 33.44 -6.89
N GLN A 25 1.55 32.47 -7.17
CA GLN A 25 1.65 31.85 -8.48
C GLN A 25 0.38 31.08 -8.86
N GLN A 26 -0.35 30.53 -7.89
CA GLN A 26 -1.64 29.90 -8.12
C GLN A 26 -2.72 30.91 -8.55
N VAL A 27 -2.76 32.08 -7.90
CA VAL A 27 -3.66 33.19 -8.25
C VAL A 27 -3.32 33.76 -9.63
N GLU A 28 -2.03 33.99 -9.92
CA GLU A 28 -1.57 34.46 -11.24
C GLU A 28 -1.90 33.44 -12.33
N HIS A 29 -1.73 32.15 -12.06
CA HIS A 29 -2.05 31.06 -12.99
C HIS A 29 -3.53 30.99 -13.33
N GLU A 30 -4.41 31.01 -12.33
CA GLU A 30 -5.86 31.00 -12.54
C GLU A 30 -6.31 32.28 -13.28
N ALA A 31 -5.79 33.45 -12.88
CA ALA A 31 -6.11 34.71 -13.55
C ALA A 31 -5.67 34.71 -15.03
N PHE A 32 -4.45 34.23 -15.31
CA PHE A 32 -3.91 34.16 -16.67
C PHE A 32 -4.76 33.26 -17.56
N LEU A 33 -5.12 32.06 -17.10
CA LEU A 33 -5.95 31.14 -17.88
C LEU A 33 -7.38 31.64 -18.08
N THR A 34 -7.96 32.29 -17.08
CA THR A 34 -9.28 32.93 -17.21
C THR A 34 -9.24 34.06 -18.24
N LEU A 35 -8.20 34.91 -18.23
CA LEU A 35 -8.00 35.97 -19.23
C LEU A 35 -7.79 35.40 -20.64
N LEU A 36 -6.96 34.37 -20.78
CA LEU A 36 -6.68 33.72 -22.06
C LEU A 36 -7.93 33.06 -22.65
N THR A 37 -8.71 32.39 -21.80
CA THR A 37 -9.99 31.77 -22.18
C THR A 37 -10.99 32.83 -22.65
N LYS A 38 -11.11 33.94 -21.91
CA LYS A 38 -11.99 35.07 -22.27
C LYS A 38 -11.56 35.73 -23.58
N GLN A 39 -10.25 35.87 -23.82
CA GLN A 39 -9.71 36.37 -25.08
C GLN A 39 -10.04 35.44 -26.26
N GLY A 40 -10.13 34.13 -26.00
CA GLY A 40 -10.62 33.13 -26.96
C GLY A 40 -12.13 33.17 -27.23
N GLY A 41 -12.88 34.09 -26.62
CA GLY A 41 -14.32 34.24 -26.83
C GLY A 41 -15.16 33.13 -26.20
N ILE A 42 -14.58 32.36 -25.27
CA ILE A 42 -15.26 31.32 -24.51
C ILE A 42 -15.86 31.98 -23.25
N PRO A 43 -17.17 31.81 -22.98
CA PRO A 43 -17.78 32.34 -21.77
C PRO A 43 -17.05 31.82 -20.51
N THR A 44 -16.55 32.75 -19.70
CA THR A 44 -15.85 32.50 -18.44
C THR A 44 -15.89 33.76 -17.60
N ASP A 45 -15.60 33.63 -16.30
CA ASP A 45 -15.49 34.73 -15.36
C ASP A 45 -14.55 35.85 -15.84
N THR A 46 -14.80 37.08 -15.37
CA THR A 46 -13.96 38.24 -15.70
C THR A 46 -13.01 38.53 -14.55
N VAL A 47 -11.70 38.45 -14.78
CA VAL A 47 -10.70 38.87 -13.79
C VAL A 47 -10.80 40.37 -13.55
N ILE A 48 -11.01 40.76 -12.29
CA ILE A 48 -11.04 42.17 -11.86
C ILE A 48 -9.69 42.56 -11.29
N ILE A 49 -9.14 41.74 -10.39
CA ILE A 49 -7.82 41.94 -9.81
C ILE A 49 -7.21 40.60 -9.37
N ALA A 50 -5.91 40.45 -9.59
CA ALA A 50 -5.08 39.37 -9.08
C ALA A 50 -3.83 39.98 -8.44
N GLY A 51 -3.54 39.62 -7.19
CA GLY A 51 -2.43 40.24 -6.47
C GLY A 51 -2.21 39.67 -5.08
N THR A 52 -1.46 40.41 -4.26
CA THR A 52 -1.17 40.08 -2.86
C THR A 52 -1.57 41.23 -1.94
N THR A 53 -2.03 40.91 -0.74
CA THR A 53 -2.28 41.90 0.32
C THR A 53 -0.98 42.37 0.96
N SER A 54 -1.07 43.36 1.87
CA SER A 54 0.06 43.79 2.71
C SER A 54 0.63 42.68 3.58
N ASP A 55 -0.18 41.67 3.91
CA ASP A 55 0.19 40.52 4.74
C ASP A 55 0.65 39.30 3.91
N ASP A 56 0.95 39.50 2.61
CA ASP A 56 1.38 38.47 1.65
C ASP A 56 0.33 37.37 1.37
N ASP A 57 -0.95 37.66 1.62
CA ASP A 57 -2.05 36.79 1.20
C ASP A 57 -2.39 37.00 -0.28
N ALA A 58 -2.46 35.92 -1.04
CA ALA A 58 -2.81 35.98 -2.46
C ALA A 58 -4.34 36.09 -2.65
N LEU A 59 -4.78 37.06 -3.47
CA LEU A 59 -6.19 37.36 -3.73
C LEU A 59 -6.48 37.36 -5.24
N LEU A 60 -7.55 36.67 -5.63
CA LEU A 60 -8.15 36.74 -6.96
C LEU A 60 -9.61 37.17 -6.83
N VAL A 61 -9.97 38.30 -7.43
CA VAL A 61 -11.36 38.79 -7.51
C VAL A 61 -11.83 38.69 -8.94
N MET A 62 -12.94 37.98 -9.12
CA MET A 62 -13.56 37.75 -10.41
C MET A 62 -15.03 38.15 -10.38
N ARG A 63 -15.52 38.70 -11.49
CA ARG A 63 -16.94 38.87 -11.74
C ARG A 63 -17.46 37.60 -12.42
N ARG A 64 -18.46 36.97 -11.80
CA ARG A 64 -19.07 35.75 -12.34
C ARG A 64 -19.74 36.00 -13.68
N THR A 65 -19.61 35.03 -14.57
CA THR A 65 -20.23 35.03 -15.90
C THR A 65 -21.39 34.04 -15.97
N GLY A 66 -22.49 34.46 -16.59
CA GLY A 66 -23.66 33.60 -16.80
C GLY A 66 -24.31 33.07 -15.51
N ARG A 67 -25.12 32.03 -15.68
CA ARG A 67 -25.71 31.25 -14.58
C ARG A 67 -25.13 29.83 -14.56
N PRO A 68 -25.12 29.14 -13.42
CA PRO A 68 -24.84 27.71 -13.39
C PRO A 68 -25.74 26.94 -14.35
N LEU A 69 -25.19 25.86 -14.91
CA LEU A 69 -25.92 24.92 -15.77
C LEU A 69 -27.13 24.32 -15.04
N ASP A 70 -28.28 24.28 -15.70
CA ASP A 70 -29.50 23.60 -15.26
C ASP A 70 -29.76 22.39 -16.19
N PRO A 71 -29.57 21.15 -15.72
CA PRO A 71 -29.68 19.95 -16.54
C PRO A 71 -31.01 19.80 -17.28
N ASP A 72 -32.10 20.24 -16.65
CA ASP A 72 -33.46 20.08 -17.16
C ASP A 72 -33.79 21.11 -18.25
N ARG A 73 -33.10 22.26 -18.25
CA ARG A 73 -33.35 23.38 -19.18
C ARG A 73 -32.30 23.50 -20.27
N ASP A 74 -31.09 23.01 -20.02
CA ASP A 74 -29.91 23.27 -20.84
C ASP A 74 -29.44 22.02 -21.61
N THR A 75 -30.32 21.06 -21.87
CA THR A 75 -30.01 19.79 -22.54
C THR A 75 -29.24 19.98 -23.85
N ASP A 76 -29.66 20.93 -24.70
CA ASP A 76 -28.98 21.25 -25.96
C ASP A 76 -27.60 21.88 -25.76
N ALA A 77 -27.46 22.69 -24.71
CA ALA A 77 -26.19 23.29 -24.34
C ALA A 77 -25.23 22.17 -23.89
N ILE A 78 -25.67 21.26 -23.02
CA ILE A 78 -24.89 20.10 -22.54
C ILE A 78 -24.45 19.22 -23.71
N ALA A 79 -25.33 18.94 -24.67
CA ALA A 79 -24.99 18.19 -25.88
C ALA A 79 -23.89 18.89 -26.72
N SER A 80 -23.78 20.22 -26.63
CA SER A 80 -22.78 21.04 -27.31
C SER A 80 -21.46 21.20 -26.54
N SER A 81 -21.33 20.60 -25.35
CA SER A 81 -20.11 20.67 -24.49
C SER A 81 -18.84 20.16 -25.17
N TRP A 82 -18.96 19.29 -26.16
CA TRP A 82 -17.83 18.82 -26.98
C TRP A 82 -17.13 19.96 -27.72
N HIS A 83 -17.91 20.88 -28.30
CA HIS A 83 -17.37 22.05 -28.99
C HIS A 83 -16.70 23.04 -28.03
N LEU A 84 -17.15 23.10 -26.79
CA LEU A 84 -16.50 23.92 -25.75
C LEU A 84 -15.09 23.40 -25.44
N VAL A 85 -14.94 22.08 -25.27
CA VAL A 85 -13.63 21.47 -25.01
C VAL A 85 -12.72 21.57 -26.23
N GLU A 86 -13.26 21.45 -27.44
CA GLU A 86 -12.52 21.68 -28.68
C GLU A 86 -12.05 23.14 -28.81
N ALA A 87 -12.90 24.11 -28.47
CA ALA A 87 -12.54 25.52 -28.48
C ALA A 87 -11.42 25.83 -27.46
N LEU A 88 -11.47 25.23 -26.27
CA LEU A 88 -10.37 25.32 -25.30
C LEU A 88 -9.08 24.71 -25.86
N ALA A 89 -9.16 23.52 -26.46
CA ALA A 89 -8.01 22.86 -27.05
C ALA A 89 -7.40 23.67 -28.19
N ALA A 90 -8.22 24.33 -29.02
CA ALA A 90 -7.79 25.25 -30.07
C ALA A 90 -7.13 26.52 -29.52
N ALA A 91 -7.58 27.00 -28.35
CA ALA A 91 -6.91 28.06 -27.60
C ALA A 91 -5.63 27.57 -26.88
N GLY A 92 -5.25 26.30 -27.03
CA GLY A 92 -4.07 25.72 -26.38
C GLY A 92 -4.26 25.52 -24.88
N ILE A 93 -5.50 25.29 -24.42
CA ILE A 93 -5.88 25.12 -23.02
C ILE A 93 -6.51 23.73 -22.81
N ALA A 94 -6.10 23.04 -21.75
CA ALA A 94 -6.90 21.95 -21.16
C ALA A 94 -7.38 22.40 -19.78
N HIS A 95 -8.66 22.20 -19.49
CA HIS A 95 -9.28 22.62 -18.23
C HIS A 95 -8.90 21.69 -17.08
N GLY A 96 -8.86 20.38 -17.33
CA GLY A 96 -8.58 19.35 -16.33
C GLY A 96 -9.72 19.07 -15.34
N GLN A 97 -10.84 19.80 -15.44
CA GLN A 97 -11.99 19.71 -14.53
C GLN A 97 -13.32 20.02 -15.23
N ILE A 98 -13.76 19.16 -16.13
CA ILE A 98 -15.03 19.31 -16.82
C ILE A 98 -16.13 18.59 -16.02
N ASP A 99 -16.81 19.32 -15.14
CA ASP A 99 -17.93 18.82 -14.34
C ASP A 99 -19.04 19.88 -14.17
N HIS A 100 -20.21 19.45 -13.67
CA HIS A 100 -21.40 20.30 -13.58
C HIS A 100 -21.22 21.55 -12.70
N GLU A 101 -20.28 21.55 -11.74
CA GLU A 101 -20.05 22.70 -10.86
C GLU A 101 -19.38 23.86 -11.60
N ARG A 102 -18.71 23.58 -12.73
CA ARG A 102 -17.85 24.51 -13.47
C ARG A 102 -18.47 24.98 -14.78
N LEU A 103 -19.50 24.27 -15.25
CA LEU A 103 -20.26 24.63 -16.44
C LEU A 103 -21.24 25.77 -16.14
N VAL A 104 -21.17 26.81 -16.96
CA VAL A 104 -22.06 27.98 -16.90
C VAL A 104 -22.73 28.20 -18.25
N VAL A 105 -23.86 28.90 -18.24
CA VAL A 105 -24.61 29.29 -19.43
C VAL A 105 -24.71 30.82 -19.47
N GLU A 106 -24.23 31.42 -20.54
CA GLU A 106 -24.35 32.85 -20.84
C GLU A 106 -24.99 33.01 -22.22
N ASP A 107 -26.16 33.64 -22.28
CA ASP A 107 -26.91 33.86 -23.53
C ASP A 107 -27.11 32.59 -24.38
N GLY A 108 -27.35 31.46 -23.72
CA GLY A 108 -27.54 30.15 -24.35
C GLY A 108 -26.25 29.45 -24.79
N ARG A 109 -25.08 30.04 -24.53
CA ARG A 109 -23.77 29.44 -24.81
C ARG A 109 -23.16 28.86 -23.55
N LEU A 110 -22.59 27.65 -23.67
CA LEU A 110 -21.81 27.08 -22.58
C LEU A 110 -20.48 27.83 -22.37
N GLY A 111 -20.13 27.94 -21.09
CA GLY A 111 -18.86 28.41 -20.60
C GLY A 111 -18.28 27.50 -19.54
N LEU A 112 -17.05 27.80 -19.14
CA LEU A 112 -16.33 27.13 -18.05
C LEU A 112 -15.78 28.15 -17.07
N THR A 113 -15.63 27.72 -15.82
CA THR A 113 -15.11 28.51 -14.71
C THR A 113 -14.15 27.66 -13.87
N ASP A 114 -13.41 28.27 -12.93
CA ASP A 114 -12.44 27.59 -12.06
C ASP A 114 -11.25 26.97 -12.82
N PHE A 115 -10.39 27.83 -13.37
CA PHE A 115 -9.20 27.46 -14.15
C PHE A 115 -7.98 27.08 -13.29
N ARG A 116 -8.18 26.72 -12.02
CA ARG A 116 -7.08 26.40 -11.07
C ARG A 116 -6.27 25.16 -11.45
N ALA A 117 -6.91 24.20 -12.10
CA ALA A 117 -6.27 22.97 -12.57
C ALA A 117 -5.91 23.03 -14.07
N ALA A 118 -6.34 24.09 -14.76
CA ALA A 118 -6.17 24.23 -16.19
C ALA A 118 -4.70 24.46 -16.57
N ARG A 119 -4.35 24.18 -17.83
CA ARG A 119 -2.97 24.21 -18.33
C ARG A 119 -2.93 24.78 -19.74
N VAL A 120 -1.93 25.63 -19.99
CA VAL A 120 -1.53 26.00 -21.35
C VAL A 120 -0.63 24.93 -21.97
N ALA A 121 -0.64 24.84 -23.30
CA ALA A 121 0.12 23.86 -24.09
C ALA A 121 -0.11 22.40 -23.62
N PRO A 122 -1.36 21.91 -23.62
CA PRO A 122 -1.68 20.60 -23.11
C PRO A 122 -1.09 19.47 -23.97
N THR A 123 -0.53 18.46 -23.29
CA THR A 123 -0.18 17.18 -23.91
C THR A 123 -1.43 16.49 -24.49
N GLY A 124 -1.23 15.50 -25.38
CA GLY A 124 -2.33 14.69 -25.91
C GLY A 124 -3.14 14.00 -24.79
N LEU A 125 -2.48 13.56 -23.71
CA LEU A 125 -3.16 12.96 -22.56
C LEU A 125 -4.09 13.94 -21.84
N HIS A 126 -3.68 15.21 -21.67
CA HIS A 126 -4.54 16.22 -21.04
C HIS A 126 -5.80 16.48 -21.88
N ARG A 127 -5.65 16.61 -23.21
CA ARG A 127 -6.79 16.80 -24.12
C ARG A 127 -7.77 15.61 -24.09
N ARG A 128 -7.25 14.39 -24.16
CA ARG A 128 -8.08 13.17 -24.07
C ARG A 128 -8.73 13.01 -22.70
N SER A 129 -8.07 13.46 -21.63
CA SER A 129 -8.65 13.49 -20.29
C SER A 129 -9.86 14.41 -20.25
N ASP A 130 -9.78 15.63 -20.78
CA ASP A 130 -10.94 16.55 -20.81
C ASP A 130 -12.11 15.96 -21.61
N LEU A 131 -11.84 15.29 -22.74
CA LEU A 131 -12.89 14.58 -23.50
C LEU A 131 -13.55 13.46 -22.68
N ILE A 132 -12.78 12.68 -21.91
CA ILE A 132 -13.34 11.68 -21.00
C ILE A 132 -14.16 12.33 -19.89
N GLN A 133 -13.69 13.45 -19.35
CA GLN A 133 -14.45 14.19 -18.35
C GLN A 133 -15.76 14.73 -18.92
N THR A 134 -15.77 15.24 -20.16
CA THR A 134 -16.99 15.62 -20.89
C THR A 134 -17.93 14.44 -21.10
N LEU A 135 -17.40 13.28 -21.50
CA LEU A 135 -18.20 12.06 -21.66
C LEU A 135 -18.92 11.69 -20.37
N VAL A 136 -18.18 11.58 -19.27
CA VAL A 136 -18.74 11.19 -17.98
C VAL A 136 -19.75 12.23 -17.48
N THR A 137 -19.46 13.52 -17.67
CA THR A 137 -20.40 14.58 -17.32
C THR A 137 -21.69 14.48 -18.14
N ASN A 138 -21.61 14.22 -19.44
CA ASN A 138 -22.79 14.02 -20.28
C ASN A 138 -23.56 12.76 -19.91
N VAL A 139 -22.89 11.66 -19.55
CA VAL A 139 -23.57 10.41 -19.10
C VAL A 139 -24.43 10.67 -17.88
N VAL A 140 -23.93 11.43 -16.91
CA VAL A 140 -24.70 11.70 -15.69
C VAL A 140 -25.80 12.73 -15.92
N LEU A 141 -25.61 13.70 -16.84
CA LEU A 141 -26.60 14.76 -17.09
C LEU A 141 -27.67 14.39 -18.11
N LEU A 142 -27.31 13.65 -19.17
CA LEU A 142 -28.19 13.34 -20.30
C LEU A 142 -28.61 11.87 -20.34
N GLY A 143 -27.99 11.02 -19.51
CA GLY A 143 -28.10 9.58 -19.60
C GLY A 143 -27.11 8.97 -20.59
N GLU A 144 -26.88 7.67 -20.42
CA GLU A 144 -25.86 6.91 -21.16
C GLU A 144 -26.08 6.94 -22.68
N ASP A 145 -27.28 6.63 -23.15
CA ASP A 145 -27.57 6.52 -24.59
C ASP A 145 -27.34 7.83 -25.34
N ALA A 146 -27.85 8.94 -24.79
CA ALA A 146 -27.70 10.27 -25.39
C ALA A 146 -26.23 10.73 -25.39
N ALA A 147 -25.52 10.48 -24.29
CA ALA A 147 -24.11 10.85 -24.14
C ALA A 147 -23.22 10.07 -25.11
N LEU A 148 -23.40 8.74 -25.22
CA LEU A 148 -22.64 7.90 -26.14
C LEU A 148 -22.94 8.23 -27.60
N ALA A 149 -24.20 8.42 -27.97
CA ALA A 149 -24.57 8.82 -29.33
C ALA A 149 -23.96 10.18 -29.70
N GLY A 150 -23.95 11.13 -28.75
CA GLY A 150 -23.28 12.42 -28.92
C GLY A 150 -21.76 12.28 -29.10
N ALA A 151 -21.13 11.44 -28.27
CA ALA A 151 -19.69 11.20 -28.32
C ALA A 151 -19.26 10.55 -29.64
N VAL A 152 -19.95 9.51 -30.09
CA VAL A 152 -19.67 8.83 -31.37
C VAL A 152 -19.86 9.78 -32.54
N ARG A 153 -20.92 10.60 -32.52
CA ARG A 153 -21.17 11.61 -33.56
C ARG A 153 -20.07 12.66 -33.63
N PHE A 154 -19.53 13.09 -32.49
CA PHE A 154 -18.49 14.12 -32.42
C PHE A 154 -17.08 13.58 -32.71
N LEU A 155 -16.71 12.45 -32.10
CA LEU A 155 -15.35 11.90 -32.14
C LEU A 155 -15.11 10.92 -33.29
N GLY A 156 -16.18 10.28 -33.79
CA GLY A 156 -16.07 9.16 -34.73
C GLY A 156 -15.38 7.93 -34.14
N ALA A 157 -15.19 6.89 -34.96
CA ALA A 157 -14.58 5.63 -34.53
C ALA A 157 -13.12 5.81 -34.06
N GLU A 158 -12.32 6.60 -34.78
CA GLU A 158 -10.92 6.84 -34.44
C GLU A 158 -10.78 7.58 -33.11
N GLY A 159 -11.53 8.67 -32.91
CA GLY A 159 -11.49 9.42 -31.66
C GLY A 159 -11.96 8.59 -30.47
N MET A 160 -13.00 7.76 -30.65
CA MET A 160 -13.44 6.82 -29.62
C MET A 160 -12.34 5.80 -29.26
N ALA A 161 -11.66 5.22 -30.25
CA ALA A 161 -10.56 4.29 -30.00
C ALA A 161 -9.42 4.92 -29.19
N GLU A 162 -9.17 6.22 -29.35
CA GLU A 162 -8.14 6.93 -28.59
C GLU A 162 -8.50 7.20 -27.13
N ILE A 163 -9.77 7.49 -26.83
CA ILE A 163 -10.19 7.91 -25.49
C ILE A 163 -10.61 6.73 -24.62
N LEU A 164 -11.16 5.64 -25.18
CA LEU A 164 -11.66 4.50 -24.39
C LEU A 164 -10.62 3.84 -23.46
N PRO A 165 -9.31 3.74 -23.80
CA PRO A 165 -8.30 3.26 -22.86
C PRO A 165 -8.17 4.11 -21.58
N LEU A 166 -8.65 5.37 -21.63
CA LEU A 166 -8.61 6.33 -20.54
C LEU A 166 -9.95 6.43 -19.78
N LEU A 167 -11.01 5.73 -20.23
CA LEU A 167 -12.29 5.65 -19.51
C LEU A 167 -12.15 4.73 -18.30
N GLN A 168 -11.62 5.28 -17.21
CA GLN A 168 -11.37 4.59 -15.95
C GLN A 168 -11.34 5.58 -14.79
N ILE A 169 -11.57 5.09 -13.57
CA ILE A 169 -11.69 5.91 -12.35
C ILE A 169 -10.46 6.81 -12.11
N SER A 170 -9.27 6.42 -12.56
CA SER A 170 -8.02 7.18 -12.35
C SER A 170 -7.88 8.43 -13.22
N THR A 171 -8.66 8.54 -14.29
CA THR A 171 -8.70 9.71 -15.19
C THR A 171 -9.64 10.79 -14.65
N LEU A 172 -10.59 10.41 -13.78
CA LEU A 172 -11.64 11.30 -13.28
C LEU A 172 -11.18 12.18 -12.10
N THR A 173 -11.75 13.38 -12.05
CA THR A 173 -11.54 14.31 -10.92
C THR A 173 -12.17 13.77 -9.62
N PRO A 174 -11.78 14.26 -8.44
CA PRO A 174 -12.43 13.88 -7.18
C PRO A 174 -13.95 14.12 -7.17
N VAL A 175 -14.41 15.16 -7.86
CA VAL A 175 -15.84 15.51 -8.01
C VAL A 175 -16.54 14.44 -8.86
N GLN A 176 -16.03 14.16 -10.07
CA GLN A 176 -16.61 13.15 -10.95
C GLN A 176 -16.58 11.74 -10.37
N ARG A 177 -15.52 11.37 -9.65
CA ARG A 177 -15.45 10.06 -8.95
C ARG A 177 -16.52 9.92 -7.87
N ARG A 178 -16.95 11.02 -7.27
CA ARG A 178 -18.06 11.02 -6.32
C ARG A 178 -19.37 10.86 -7.08
N TRP A 179 -19.52 11.62 -8.15
CA TRP A 179 -20.74 11.66 -8.94
C TRP A 179 -21.07 10.32 -9.63
N VAL A 180 -20.06 9.68 -10.23
CA VAL A 180 -20.14 8.31 -10.78
C VAL A 180 -20.62 7.30 -9.74
N ARG A 181 -20.19 7.43 -8.47
CA ARG A 181 -20.62 6.53 -7.39
C ARG A 181 -22.02 6.84 -6.88
N GLU A 182 -22.42 8.11 -6.86
CA GLU A 182 -23.76 8.53 -6.45
C GLU A 182 -24.83 8.09 -7.46
N HIS A 183 -24.47 8.02 -8.74
CA HIS A 183 -25.37 7.62 -9.84
C HIS A 183 -25.15 6.16 -10.29
N ASP A 184 -24.35 5.38 -9.56
CA ASP A 184 -24.04 3.97 -9.83
C ASP A 184 -23.61 3.67 -11.29
N VAL A 185 -22.79 4.56 -11.86
CA VAL A 185 -22.34 4.45 -13.26
C VAL A 185 -21.26 3.37 -13.37
N ASP A 186 -21.57 2.29 -14.09
CA ASP A 186 -20.62 1.24 -14.45
C ASP A 186 -19.71 1.69 -15.60
N LEU A 187 -18.49 2.12 -15.27
CA LEU A 187 -17.51 2.57 -16.26
C LEU A 187 -17.03 1.45 -17.18
N ASP A 188 -16.98 0.20 -16.73
CA ASP A 188 -16.54 -0.93 -17.56
C ASP A 188 -17.64 -1.31 -18.57
N GLY A 189 -18.90 -1.31 -18.12
CA GLY A 189 -20.08 -1.43 -18.97
C GLY A 189 -20.17 -0.31 -20.02
N LEU A 190 -20.04 0.94 -19.58
CA LEU A 190 -20.04 2.13 -20.45
C LEU A 190 -18.95 2.03 -21.53
N ARG A 191 -17.76 1.55 -21.17
CA ARG A 191 -16.65 1.37 -22.12
C ARG A 191 -16.94 0.30 -23.17
N ALA A 192 -17.54 -0.82 -22.76
CA ALA A 192 -17.94 -1.88 -23.69
C ALA A 192 -19.03 -1.39 -24.66
N ARG A 193 -20.05 -0.68 -24.14
CA ARG A 193 -21.14 -0.14 -24.95
C ARG A 193 -20.66 0.94 -25.92
N ALA A 194 -19.75 1.80 -25.48
CA ALA A 194 -19.14 2.82 -26.31
C ALA A 194 -18.32 2.22 -27.48
N ALA A 195 -17.59 1.12 -27.25
CA ALA A 195 -16.87 0.42 -28.31
C ALA A 195 -17.82 -0.21 -29.34
N GLU A 196 -18.91 -0.82 -28.87
CA GLU A 196 -19.95 -1.40 -29.72
C GLU A 196 -20.60 -0.33 -30.62
N LEU A 197 -21.04 0.79 -30.03
CA LEU A 197 -21.67 1.89 -30.78
C LEU A 197 -20.73 2.55 -31.78
N ALA A 198 -19.43 2.61 -31.47
CA ALA A 198 -18.41 3.14 -32.38
C ALA A 198 -17.97 2.13 -33.46
N GLY A 199 -18.39 0.86 -33.37
CA GLY A 199 -18.00 -0.20 -34.30
C GLY A 199 -16.51 -0.58 -34.21
N ILE A 200 -15.91 -0.48 -33.03
CA ILE A 200 -14.48 -0.76 -32.79
C ILE A 200 -14.28 -1.93 -31.82
N GLU A 201 -13.14 -2.60 -31.95
CA GLU A 201 -12.72 -3.60 -30.96
C GLU A 201 -12.35 -2.91 -29.64
N LEU A 202 -12.80 -3.48 -28.51
CA LEU A 202 -12.62 -2.89 -27.18
C LEU A 202 -11.12 -2.82 -26.80
N PRO A 203 -10.49 -1.63 -26.75
CA PRO A 203 -9.06 -1.53 -26.52
C PRO A 203 -8.71 -1.81 -25.05
N ALA A 204 -7.49 -2.26 -24.77
CA ALA A 204 -7.02 -2.47 -23.40
C ALA A 204 -6.85 -1.14 -22.64
N GLN A 205 -7.15 -1.13 -21.33
CA GLN A 205 -7.00 0.07 -20.49
C GLN A 205 -5.53 0.47 -20.34
N LEU A 206 -5.27 1.78 -20.36
CA LEU A 206 -3.92 2.32 -20.16
C LEU A 206 -3.56 2.28 -18.66
N GLN A 207 -2.42 1.68 -18.28
CA GLN A 207 -2.01 1.67 -16.87
C GLN A 207 -1.44 3.02 -16.42
N LEU A 208 -2.31 3.89 -15.91
CA LEU A 208 -1.90 5.15 -15.27
C LEU A 208 -1.31 4.88 -13.89
N ARG A 209 0.00 4.60 -13.83
CA ARG A 209 0.71 4.32 -12.57
C ARG A 209 0.91 5.64 -11.79
N ARG A 210 0.10 5.86 -10.75
CA ARG A 210 0.29 6.99 -9.81
C ARG A 210 1.24 6.62 -8.68
N PHE A 211 2.11 7.56 -8.32
CA PHE A 211 2.89 7.50 -7.07
C PHE A 211 1.93 7.75 -5.89
N THR A 212 1.59 6.71 -5.13
CA THR A 212 0.87 6.87 -3.86
C THR A 212 1.87 7.23 -2.75
N ILE A 213 1.43 7.93 -1.69
CA ILE A 213 2.27 8.15 -0.49
C ILE A 213 2.79 6.82 0.06
N GLY A 214 1.98 5.75 -0.05
CA GLY A 214 2.42 4.40 0.25
C GLY A 214 3.60 3.94 -0.63
N SER A 215 3.68 4.34 -1.89
CA SER A 215 4.84 4.07 -2.77
C SER A 215 6.08 4.86 -2.34
N ILE A 216 5.90 6.12 -1.89
CA ILE A 216 7.01 6.92 -1.34
C ILE A 216 7.52 6.29 -0.05
N LEU A 217 6.64 5.94 0.89
CA LEU A 217 7.03 5.26 2.13
C LEU A 217 7.71 3.91 1.89
N ARG A 218 7.23 3.11 0.91
CA ARG A 218 7.86 1.84 0.51
C ARG A 218 9.30 2.02 0.00
N ILE A 219 9.67 3.20 -0.49
CA ILE A 219 11.04 3.51 -0.95
C ILE A 219 11.83 4.20 0.17
N ALA A 220 11.20 5.14 0.87
CA ALA A 220 11.83 5.95 1.91
C ALA A 220 12.17 5.15 3.17
N LEU A 221 11.28 4.28 3.66
CA LEU A 221 11.55 3.49 4.87
C LEU A 221 12.76 2.55 4.71
N PRO A 222 12.85 1.74 3.65
CA PRO A 222 14.07 0.94 3.41
C PRO A 222 15.31 1.83 3.25
N GLY A 223 15.19 3.00 2.63
CA GLY A 223 16.28 3.97 2.52
C GLY A 223 16.73 4.51 3.87
N VAL A 224 15.80 4.83 4.77
CA VAL A 224 16.07 5.26 6.15
C VAL A 224 16.66 4.10 6.96
N ALA A 225 16.13 2.89 6.83
CA ALA A 225 16.66 1.71 7.50
C ALA A 225 18.08 1.37 7.01
N LEU A 226 18.33 1.45 5.70
CA LEU A 226 19.66 1.27 5.11
C LEU A 226 20.61 2.39 5.54
N PHE A 227 20.17 3.64 5.55
CA PHE A 227 20.96 4.75 6.07
C PHE A 227 21.29 4.56 7.55
N ALA A 228 20.34 4.16 8.38
CA ALA A 228 20.56 3.86 9.79
C ALA A 228 21.54 2.69 9.98
N LEU A 229 21.43 1.65 9.14
CA LEU A 229 22.35 0.52 9.13
C LEU A 229 23.76 0.94 8.71
N ILE A 230 23.90 1.75 7.66
CA ILE A 230 25.19 2.30 7.19
C ILE A 230 25.79 3.27 8.21
N ALA A 231 24.97 4.14 8.80
CA ALA A 231 25.40 5.06 9.84
C ALA A 231 25.84 4.30 11.10
N GLY A 232 25.11 3.25 11.48
CA GLY A 232 25.56 2.30 12.51
C GLY A 232 26.90 1.69 12.15
N LEU A 233 27.02 1.11 10.95
CA LEU A 233 28.25 0.53 10.39
C LEU A 233 29.45 1.47 10.33
N SER A 234 29.23 2.78 10.18
CA SER A 234 30.33 3.76 10.13
C SER A 234 31.12 3.87 11.43
N GLY A 235 30.55 3.38 12.54
CA GLY A 235 31.24 3.24 13.83
C GLY A 235 31.93 1.89 14.04
N PHE A 236 31.70 0.88 13.19
CA PHE A 236 32.25 -0.48 13.36
C PHE A 236 33.61 -0.61 12.69
N ASP A 237 34.57 -1.25 13.38
CA ASP A 237 35.79 -1.72 12.74
C ASP A 237 35.51 -2.99 11.93
N LEU A 238 35.38 -2.83 10.61
CA LEU A 238 35.17 -3.95 9.68
C LEU A 238 36.29 -5.00 9.74
N ARG A 239 37.49 -4.64 10.20
CA ARG A 239 38.57 -5.60 10.43
C ARG A 239 38.29 -6.45 11.65
N ALA A 240 37.85 -5.84 12.75
CA ALA A 240 37.45 -6.57 13.96
C ALA A 240 36.31 -7.56 13.64
N VAL A 241 35.29 -7.14 12.89
CA VAL A 241 34.22 -8.06 12.43
C VAL A 241 34.77 -9.23 11.61
N ALA A 242 35.72 -8.98 10.71
CA ALA A 242 36.34 -10.04 9.91
C ALA A 242 37.20 -10.99 10.76
N GLU A 243 37.86 -10.48 11.79
CA GLU A 243 38.61 -11.26 12.78
C GLU A 243 37.66 -12.14 13.61
N GLU A 244 36.50 -11.64 14.03
CA GLU A 244 35.47 -12.42 14.71
C GLU A 244 34.97 -13.58 13.84
N PHE A 245 34.71 -13.35 12.55
CA PHE A 245 34.35 -14.43 11.61
C PHE A 245 35.47 -15.47 11.45
N ALA A 246 36.73 -15.04 11.49
CA ALA A 246 37.87 -15.95 11.41
C ALA A 246 38.02 -16.79 12.69
N ALA A 247 37.73 -16.19 13.85
CA ALA A 247 37.76 -16.84 15.15
C ALA A 247 36.55 -17.74 15.44
N ALA A 248 35.46 -17.57 14.68
CA ALA A 248 34.21 -18.31 14.89
C ALA A 248 34.39 -19.83 14.78
N ALA A 249 33.68 -20.56 15.65
CA ALA A 249 33.60 -22.00 15.59
C ALA A 249 32.72 -22.45 14.41
N TRP A 250 33.33 -22.63 13.23
CA TRP A 250 32.63 -22.92 11.97
C TRP A 250 31.70 -24.14 12.01
N TRP A 251 31.98 -25.15 12.83
CA TRP A 251 31.07 -26.29 13.01
C TRP A 251 29.77 -25.88 13.72
N ILE A 252 29.83 -24.90 14.65
CA ILE A 252 28.65 -24.31 15.29
C ILE A 252 27.90 -23.43 14.29
N VAL A 253 28.60 -22.69 13.43
CA VAL A 253 27.99 -21.92 12.33
C VAL A 253 27.19 -22.86 11.41
N VAL A 254 27.76 -24.01 11.03
CA VAL A 254 27.06 -25.02 10.22
C VAL A 254 25.85 -25.59 10.96
N LEU A 255 25.98 -25.89 12.26
CA LEU A 255 24.85 -26.33 13.09
C LEU A 255 23.73 -25.27 13.13
N GLY A 256 24.10 -24.00 13.32
CA GLY A 256 23.20 -22.86 13.30
C GLY A 256 22.50 -22.71 11.96
N PHE A 257 23.22 -22.92 10.86
CA PHE A 257 22.65 -22.96 9.52
C PHE A 257 21.62 -24.08 9.35
N VAL A 258 21.90 -25.30 9.83
CA VAL A 258 20.96 -26.43 9.77
C VAL A 258 19.69 -26.12 10.58
N ILE A 259 19.85 -25.60 11.79
CA ILE A 259 18.73 -25.22 12.66
C ILE A 259 17.90 -24.10 12.01
N ALA A 260 18.54 -23.11 11.37
CA ALA A 260 17.88 -22.03 10.65
C ALA A 260 16.96 -22.52 9.51
N GLN A 261 17.09 -23.78 9.07
CA GLN A 261 16.21 -24.39 8.06
C GLN A 261 14.94 -24.98 8.64
N LEU A 262 14.96 -25.35 9.92
CA LEU A 262 13.86 -26.04 10.62
C LEU A 262 12.60 -25.18 10.81
N PRO A 263 12.64 -23.85 11.01
CA PRO A 263 11.43 -23.03 11.15
C PRO A 263 10.41 -23.20 10.02
N ARG A 264 10.86 -23.52 8.80
CA ARG A 264 9.97 -23.76 7.65
C ARG A 264 9.12 -25.02 7.81
N LEU A 265 9.63 -26.03 8.53
CA LEU A 265 8.87 -27.23 8.85
C LEU A 265 7.76 -26.91 9.86
N SER A 266 8.06 -26.16 10.92
CA SER A 266 7.04 -25.76 11.90
C SER A 266 6.02 -24.78 11.30
N GLN A 267 6.43 -23.90 10.38
CA GLN A 267 5.52 -23.08 9.59
C GLN A 267 4.57 -23.95 8.76
N SER A 268 5.07 -25.03 8.17
CA SER A 268 4.24 -25.97 7.41
C SER A 268 3.20 -26.66 8.30
N VAL A 269 3.58 -27.02 9.53
CA VAL A 269 2.66 -27.56 10.55
C VAL A 269 1.57 -26.54 10.90
N SER A 270 1.94 -25.27 11.04
CA SER A 270 0.97 -24.18 11.27
C SER A 270 -0.04 -24.06 10.12
N THR A 271 0.45 -24.06 8.88
CA THR A 271 -0.38 -24.02 7.66
C THR A 271 -1.31 -25.22 7.53
N LEU A 272 -0.86 -26.42 7.92
CA LEU A 272 -1.72 -27.61 8.00
C LEU A 272 -2.86 -27.42 9.02
N GLY A 273 -2.60 -26.73 10.13
CA GLY A 273 -3.62 -26.37 11.12
C GLY A 273 -4.65 -25.36 10.60
N ALA A 274 -4.21 -24.42 9.74
CA ALA A 274 -5.08 -23.42 9.12
C ALA A 274 -5.95 -23.98 7.98
N SER A 275 -5.55 -25.12 7.38
CA SER A 275 -6.23 -25.67 6.22
C SER A 275 -7.59 -26.31 6.56
N PRO A 276 -8.65 -26.01 5.78
CA PRO A 276 -9.95 -26.66 5.95
C PRO A 276 -9.93 -28.12 5.48
N VAL A 277 -9.07 -28.44 4.51
CA VAL A 277 -8.90 -29.77 3.88
C VAL A 277 -7.58 -30.41 4.29
N PRO A 278 -7.48 -31.75 4.32
CA PRO A 278 -6.21 -32.42 4.57
C PRO A 278 -5.23 -32.12 3.43
N LEU A 279 -4.01 -31.71 3.78
CA LEU A 279 -2.96 -31.41 2.81
C LEU A 279 -1.73 -32.29 3.07
N PRO A 280 -1.03 -32.73 2.01
CA PRO A 280 0.25 -33.44 2.15
C PRO A 280 1.35 -32.48 2.65
N LEU A 281 2.19 -32.94 3.58
CA LEU A 281 3.26 -32.11 4.17
C LEU A 281 4.30 -31.66 3.14
N GLY A 282 4.64 -32.49 2.15
CA GLY A 282 5.64 -32.18 1.13
C GLY A 282 5.34 -30.89 0.34
N PRO A 283 4.18 -30.80 -0.34
CA PRO A 283 3.76 -29.60 -1.03
C PRO A 283 3.62 -28.36 -0.13
N VAL A 284 3.18 -28.53 1.13
CA VAL A 284 3.10 -27.41 2.09
C VAL A 284 4.49 -26.93 2.50
N TYR A 285 5.45 -27.84 2.67
CA TYR A 285 6.84 -27.47 2.92
C TYR A 285 7.47 -26.77 1.72
N ALA A 286 7.24 -27.28 0.51
CA ALA A 286 7.65 -26.60 -0.72
C ALA A 286 7.02 -25.20 -0.83
N LEU A 287 5.77 -25.02 -0.38
CA LEU A 287 5.12 -23.70 -0.31
C LEU A 287 5.87 -22.76 0.64
N GLN A 288 6.24 -23.21 1.84
CA GLN A 288 7.00 -22.38 2.79
C GLN A 288 8.41 -22.03 2.26
N LEU A 289 9.05 -22.94 1.52
CA LEU A 289 10.28 -22.63 0.80
C LEU A 289 10.03 -21.59 -0.30
N ALA A 290 9.00 -21.75 -1.13
CA ALA A 290 8.65 -20.81 -2.19
C ALA A 290 8.33 -19.41 -1.67
N VAL A 291 7.66 -19.31 -0.51
CA VAL A 291 7.39 -18.04 0.18
C VAL A 291 8.68 -17.28 0.51
N SER A 292 9.78 -17.98 0.84
CA SER A 292 11.06 -17.30 1.07
C SER A 292 11.57 -16.59 -0.17
N TYR A 293 11.45 -17.20 -1.36
CA TYR A 293 11.79 -16.57 -2.63
C TYR A 293 10.85 -15.40 -2.95
N VAL A 294 9.54 -15.59 -2.79
CA VAL A 294 8.55 -14.54 -3.06
C VAL A 294 8.78 -13.32 -2.18
N ASN A 295 9.11 -13.51 -0.90
CA ASN A 295 9.39 -12.41 0.03
C ASN A 295 10.60 -11.55 -0.39
N LEU A 296 11.60 -12.15 -1.06
CA LEU A 296 12.76 -11.42 -1.57
C LEU A 296 12.51 -10.84 -2.96
N ALA A 297 11.93 -11.63 -3.88
CA ALA A 297 11.80 -11.29 -5.30
C ALA A 297 10.66 -10.33 -5.60
N ILE A 298 9.54 -10.44 -4.87
CA ILE A 298 8.36 -9.62 -5.08
C ILE A 298 8.04 -8.91 -3.76
N PRO A 299 8.43 -7.62 -3.61
CA PRO A 299 8.35 -6.90 -2.35
C PRO A 299 6.91 -6.47 -1.98
N THR A 300 5.96 -7.39 -2.01
CA THR A 300 4.55 -7.15 -1.73
C THR A 300 3.96 -8.29 -0.91
N SER A 301 3.31 -7.94 0.20
CA SER A 301 2.51 -8.90 0.99
C SER A 301 1.41 -9.56 0.16
N ALA A 302 0.90 -8.85 -0.85
CA ALA A 302 -0.07 -9.36 -1.81
C ALA A 302 0.44 -10.58 -2.60
N ALA A 303 1.72 -10.60 -3.00
CA ALA A 303 2.29 -11.75 -3.72
C ALA A 303 2.36 -13.01 -2.85
N ARG A 304 2.76 -12.87 -1.58
CA ARG A 304 2.73 -13.96 -0.59
C ARG A 304 1.32 -14.46 -0.32
N MET A 305 0.33 -13.57 -0.24
CA MET A 305 -1.07 -13.99 -0.10
C MET A 305 -1.57 -14.70 -1.36
N ALA A 306 -1.26 -14.18 -2.55
CA ALA A 306 -1.72 -14.75 -3.81
C ALA A 306 -1.20 -16.19 -4.01
N ILE A 307 0.07 -16.47 -3.70
CA ILE A 307 0.63 -17.82 -3.80
C ILE A 307 -0.03 -18.78 -2.80
N ASN A 308 -0.26 -18.35 -1.56
CA ASN A 308 -0.97 -19.17 -0.56
C ASN A 308 -2.42 -19.45 -0.99
N ILE A 309 -3.15 -18.44 -1.48
CA ILE A 309 -4.53 -18.59 -1.96
C ILE A 309 -4.59 -19.57 -3.13
N ARG A 310 -3.72 -19.40 -4.14
CA ARG A 310 -3.65 -20.30 -5.30
C ARG A 310 -3.33 -21.72 -4.87
N PHE A 311 -2.41 -21.90 -3.93
CA PHE A 311 -2.09 -23.20 -3.37
C PHE A 311 -3.32 -23.88 -2.76
N PHE A 312 -4.07 -23.19 -1.88
CA PHE A 312 -5.29 -23.75 -1.31
C PHE A 312 -6.36 -24.04 -2.38
N GLN A 313 -6.52 -23.17 -3.39
CA GLN A 313 -7.46 -23.40 -4.50
C GLN A 313 -7.12 -24.64 -5.32
N ARG A 314 -5.83 -24.86 -5.62
CA ARG A 314 -5.36 -26.07 -6.32
C ARG A 314 -5.61 -27.35 -5.54
N HIS A 315 -5.72 -27.26 -4.22
CA HIS A 315 -6.05 -28.39 -3.35
C HIS A 315 -7.56 -28.47 -3.02
N GLY A 316 -8.41 -27.83 -3.83
CA GLY A 316 -9.87 -27.98 -3.75
C GLY A 316 -10.58 -27.08 -2.74
N VAL A 317 -9.90 -26.08 -2.19
CA VAL A 317 -10.54 -25.08 -1.32
C VAL A 317 -11.24 -24.00 -2.17
N PRO A 318 -12.55 -23.75 -1.97
CA PRO A 318 -13.26 -22.69 -2.68
C PRO A 318 -12.61 -21.32 -2.50
N PRO A 319 -12.76 -20.35 -3.43
CA PRO A 319 -12.06 -19.06 -3.37
C PRO A 319 -12.18 -18.30 -2.05
N GLY A 320 -13.39 -18.21 -1.47
CA GLY A 320 -13.61 -17.59 -0.16
C GLY A 320 -12.95 -18.34 1.01
N GLY A 321 -12.94 -19.67 0.94
CA GLY A 321 -12.24 -20.53 1.91
C GLY A 321 -10.72 -20.44 1.81
N ALA A 322 -10.17 -20.33 0.60
CA ALA A 322 -8.74 -20.20 0.35
C ALA A 322 -8.20 -18.85 0.84
N LEU A 323 -8.96 -17.78 0.63
CA LEU A 323 -8.68 -16.47 1.22
C LEU A 323 -8.66 -16.54 2.74
N THR A 324 -9.67 -17.18 3.33
CA THR A 324 -9.79 -17.34 4.79
C THR A 324 -8.63 -18.16 5.37
N ALA A 325 -8.29 -19.30 4.75
CA ALA A 325 -7.19 -20.15 5.19
C ALA A 325 -5.83 -19.44 5.09
N GLY A 326 -5.57 -18.77 3.95
CA GLY A 326 -4.35 -17.99 3.76
C GLY A 326 -4.24 -16.82 4.73
N ALA A 327 -5.36 -16.18 5.08
CA ALA A 327 -5.35 -15.10 6.06
C ALA A 327 -5.21 -15.60 7.50
N LEU A 328 -5.82 -16.73 7.84
CA LEU A 328 -5.66 -17.38 9.14
C LEU A 328 -4.22 -17.85 9.38
N ASP A 329 -3.57 -18.42 8.36
CA ASP A 329 -2.15 -18.81 8.39
C ASP A 329 -1.26 -17.60 8.76
N GLY A 330 -1.41 -16.48 8.05
CA GLY A 330 -0.62 -15.27 8.33
C GLY A 330 -0.97 -14.57 9.67
N PHE A 331 -2.27 -14.45 9.98
CA PHE A 331 -2.72 -13.71 11.16
C PHE A 331 -2.51 -14.47 12.47
N SER A 332 -2.65 -15.80 12.45
CA SER A 332 -2.41 -16.64 13.64
C SER A 332 -0.99 -16.51 14.17
N GLY A 333 0.00 -16.36 13.28
CA GLY A 333 1.38 -16.10 13.66
C GLY A 333 1.52 -14.78 14.40
N PHE A 334 0.97 -13.70 13.85
CA PHE A 334 1.01 -12.36 14.47
C PHE A 334 0.29 -12.33 15.83
N VAL A 335 -0.87 -12.98 15.95
CA VAL A 335 -1.57 -13.13 17.24
C VAL A 335 -0.72 -13.90 18.24
N MET A 336 -0.08 -15.00 17.81
CA MET A 336 0.76 -15.79 18.70
C MET A 336 1.99 -15.00 19.16
N GLN A 337 2.63 -14.25 18.26
CA GLN A 337 3.74 -13.36 18.62
C GLN A 337 3.31 -12.31 19.66
N MET A 338 2.15 -11.67 19.49
CA MET A 338 1.62 -10.73 20.48
C MET A 338 1.33 -11.39 21.83
N LEU A 339 0.75 -12.59 21.84
CA LEU A 339 0.47 -13.34 23.06
C LEU A 339 1.76 -13.80 23.77
N LEU A 340 2.76 -14.24 23.02
CA LEU A 340 4.07 -14.62 23.56
C LEU A 340 4.78 -13.39 24.14
N LEU A 341 4.80 -12.27 23.42
CA LEU A 341 5.40 -11.03 23.90
C LEU A 341 4.68 -10.51 25.16
N ALA A 342 3.35 -10.50 25.15
CA ALA A 342 2.56 -10.14 26.33
C ALA A 342 2.84 -11.10 27.50
N GLY A 343 2.96 -12.39 27.22
CA GLY A 343 3.35 -13.41 28.20
C GLY A 343 4.72 -13.11 28.83
N PHE A 344 5.74 -12.79 28.02
CA PHE A 344 7.05 -12.37 28.52
C PHE A 344 6.96 -11.11 29.40
N LEU A 345 6.22 -10.09 28.96
CA LEU A 345 6.08 -8.83 29.70
C LEU A 345 5.29 -8.99 31.01
N LEU A 346 4.32 -9.90 31.05
CA LEU A 346 3.45 -10.14 32.21
C LEU A 346 4.03 -11.15 33.21
N LEU A 347 4.70 -12.20 32.72
CA LEU A 347 5.12 -13.35 33.51
C LEU A 347 6.62 -13.31 33.85
N THR A 348 7.42 -12.52 33.13
CA THR A 348 8.87 -12.43 33.33
C THR A 348 9.36 -11.11 33.97
N PRO A 349 8.75 -10.54 35.05
CA PRO A 349 9.32 -9.38 35.74
C PRO A 349 10.69 -9.55 36.43
N LEU A 350 11.41 -10.69 36.27
CA LEU A 350 12.48 -11.10 37.20
C LEU A 350 13.77 -11.69 36.58
N SER A 351 13.97 -11.65 35.25
CA SER A 351 15.16 -12.31 34.65
C SER A 351 15.61 -11.84 33.26
N LEU A 352 15.13 -10.70 32.75
CA LEU A 352 15.66 -10.13 31.51
C LEU A 352 16.61 -8.98 31.87
N ASP A 353 17.92 -9.20 31.73
CA ASP A 353 18.97 -8.21 32.00
C ASP A 353 19.18 -7.34 30.75
N LEU A 354 18.17 -6.55 30.40
CA LEU A 354 18.17 -5.67 29.22
C LEU A 354 18.46 -4.23 29.63
N ASP A 355 19.69 -3.75 29.37
CA ASP A 355 20.09 -2.35 29.52
C ASP A 355 19.61 -1.55 28.29
N LEU A 356 18.33 -1.16 28.30
CA LEU A 356 17.77 -0.26 27.30
C LEU A 356 17.98 1.20 27.72
N ASP A 357 19.00 1.83 27.15
CA ASP A 357 19.34 3.25 27.31
C ASP A 357 18.35 4.20 26.58
N LEU A 358 17.07 4.07 26.91
CA LEU A 358 16.02 5.01 26.50
C LEU A 358 15.91 6.05 27.61
N SER A 359 16.46 7.24 27.39
CA SER A 359 16.41 8.39 28.34
C SER A 359 15.01 8.95 28.66
N LEU A 360 13.95 8.24 28.26
CA LEU A 360 12.55 8.42 28.70
C LEU A 360 12.09 7.34 29.71
N ALA A 361 12.92 6.33 29.99
CA ALA A 361 12.65 5.18 30.84
C ALA A 361 13.38 5.27 32.20
N ALA A 362 13.62 6.48 32.70
CA ALA A 362 14.13 6.72 34.04
C ALA A 362 13.06 6.44 35.12
N SER A 363 12.58 5.20 35.19
CA SER A 363 12.04 4.55 36.39
C SER A 363 11.76 3.09 36.04
N GLY A 364 12.64 2.22 36.55
CA GLY A 364 12.60 0.79 36.32
C GLY A 364 11.28 0.17 36.77
N SER A 365 10.63 -0.54 35.86
CA SER A 365 9.84 -1.74 36.10
C SER A 365 9.31 -2.23 34.75
N SER A 366 9.15 -3.54 34.58
CA SER A 366 8.50 -4.17 33.42
C SER A 366 7.14 -3.55 33.05
N GLY A 367 6.52 -2.80 33.98
CA GLY A 367 5.32 -2.01 33.78
C GLY A 367 5.46 -0.89 32.73
N THR A 368 6.65 -0.28 32.58
CA THR A 368 6.87 0.80 31.61
C THR A 368 6.92 0.27 30.17
N LEU A 369 7.58 -0.87 29.93
CA LEU A 369 7.59 -1.53 28.62
C LEU A 369 6.20 -2.07 28.26
N LEU A 370 5.49 -2.64 29.23
CA LEU A 370 4.11 -3.09 29.05
C LEU A 370 3.18 -1.91 28.74
N LEU A 371 3.36 -0.77 29.42
CA LEU A 371 2.64 0.48 29.14
C LEU A 371 2.95 0.98 27.73
N ILE A 372 4.21 0.96 27.27
CA ILE A 372 4.60 1.35 25.91
C ILE A 372 3.91 0.45 24.87
N VAL A 373 3.93 -0.88 25.06
CA VAL A 373 3.26 -1.83 24.17
C VAL A 373 1.74 -1.63 24.18
N LEU A 374 1.12 -1.41 25.35
CA LEU A 374 -0.30 -1.09 25.47
C LEU A 374 -0.65 0.24 24.80
N VAL A 375 0.20 1.25 24.94
CA VAL A 375 0.02 2.57 24.31
C VAL A 375 0.14 2.45 22.79
N ILE A 376 1.13 1.72 22.28
CA ILE A 376 1.26 1.45 20.83
C ILE A 376 0.04 0.67 20.32
N GLY A 377 -0.40 -0.35 21.05
CA GLY A 377 -1.61 -1.11 20.74
C GLY A 377 -2.88 -0.23 20.74
N ALA A 378 -3.02 0.65 21.74
CA ALA A 378 -4.13 1.59 21.85
C ALA A 378 -4.11 2.65 20.74
N ILE A 379 -2.93 3.16 20.36
CA ILE A 379 -2.74 4.07 19.23
C ILE A 379 -3.13 3.38 17.92
N ALA A 380 -2.70 2.14 17.71
CA ALA A 380 -3.08 1.36 16.52
C ALA A 380 -4.60 1.12 16.47
N LEU A 381 -5.22 0.75 17.60
CA LEU A 381 -6.67 0.55 17.69
C LEU A 381 -7.45 1.86 17.46
N SER A 382 -6.95 2.97 18.01
CA SER A 382 -7.52 4.31 17.83
C SER A 382 -7.39 4.79 16.40
N ALA A 383 -6.27 4.51 15.72
CA ALA A 383 -6.08 4.82 14.31
C ALA A 383 -7.06 4.03 13.42
N VAL A 384 -7.28 2.74 13.72
CA VAL A 384 -8.30 1.92 13.05
C VAL A 384 -9.72 2.47 13.30
N ALA A 385 -10.02 2.94 14.51
CA ALA A 385 -11.32 3.51 14.86
C ALA A 385 -11.58 4.89 14.21
N ALA A 386 -10.56 5.77 14.20
CA ALA A 386 -10.64 7.13 13.69
C ALA A 386 -10.67 7.19 12.15
N VAL A 387 -9.96 6.28 11.48
CA VAL A 387 -9.86 6.29 10.03
C VAL A 387 -10.95 5.41 9.43
N ARG A 388 -12.01 6.04 8.91
CA ARG A 388 -13.18 5.37 8.32
C ARG A 388 -12.83 4.33 7.25
N SER A 389 -11.78 4.57 6.45
CA SER A 389 -11.31 3.60 5.44
C SER A 389 -10.61 2.38 6.04
N LEU A 390 -9.83 2.53 7.11
CA LEU A 390 -9.27 1.38 7.83
C LEU A 390 -10.38 0.63 8.56
N ARG A 391 -11.32 1.33 9.17
CA ARG A 391 -12.49 0.71 9.82
C ARG A 391 -13.31 -0.10 8.83
N GLU A 392 -13.67 0.46 7.68
CA GLU A 392 -14.45 -0.24 6.65
C GLU A 392 -13.68 -1.41 6.02
N LEU A 393 -12.34 -1.31 5.91
CA LEU A 393 -11.49 -2.39 5.43
C LEU A 393 -11.37 -3.52 6.45
N VAL A 394 -11.11 -3.21 7.72
CA VAL A 394 -10.99 -4.19 8.82
C VAL A 394 -12.35 -4.82 9.13
N VAL A 395 -13.42 -4.03 9.23
CA VAL A 395 -14.78 -4.51 9.49
C VAL A 395 -15.35 -5.23 8.27
N GLY A 396 -15.08 -4.77 7.05
CA GLY A 396 -15.49 -5.46 5.82
C GLY A 396 -14.78 -6.80 5.66
N TRP A 397 -13.48 -6.85 5.96
CA TRP A 397 -12.71 -8.08 6.01
C TRP A 397 -13.18 -9.02 7.12
N ALA A 398 -13.38 -8.52 8.34
CA ALA A 398 -13.92 -9.27 9.46
C ALA A 398 -15.34 -9.81 9.17
N ARG A 399 -16.21 -8.99 8.56
CA ARG A 399 -17.56 -9.41 8.16
C ARG A 399 -17.53 -10.51 7.10
N ARG A 400 -16.67 -10.40 6.08
CA ARG A 400 -16.47 -11.44 5.06
C ARG A 400 -15.94 -12.75 5.68
N LEU A 401 -15.01 -12.64 6.63
CA LEU A 401 -14.56 -13.76 7.45
C LEU A 401 -15.68 -14.36 8.31
N THR A 402 -16.63 -13.57 8.81
CA THR A 402 -17.76 -14.11 9.57
C THR A 402 -18.84 -14.70 8.66
N SER A 403 -19.22 -14.09 7.54
CA SER A 403 -20.32 -14.57 6.71
C SER A 403 -19.96 -15.81 5.88
N GLU A 404 -18.71 -15.91 5.40
CA GLU A 404 -18.22 -17.08 4.66
C GLU A 404 -17.43 -18.06 5.55
N GLY A 405 -16.84 -17.57 6.64
CA GLY A 405 -16.00 -18.38 7.53
C GLY A 405 -16.73 -19.03 8.71
N ILE A 406 -18.00 -18.76 9.01
CA ILE A 406 -18.73 -19.50 10.07
C ILE A 406 -18.85 -21.01 9.76
N ALA A 407 -18.86 -21.41 8.48
CA ALA A 407 -18.76 -22.81 8.09
C ALA A 407 -17.35 -23.40 8.35
N THR A 408 -16.29 -22.61 8.14
CA THR A 408 -14.88 -22.97 8.38
C THR A 408 -14.50 -22.94 9.87
N LEU A 409 -15.09 -22.01 10.64
CA LEU A 409 -14.96 -21.88 12.10
C LEU A 409 -15.56 -23.09 12.83
N ARG A 410 -16.56 -23.78 12.26
CA ARG A 410 -17.00 -25.09 12.79
C ARG A 410 -15.90 -26.15 12.71
N GLY A 411 -14.96 -26.04 11.77
CA GLY A 411 -13.77 -26.89 11.65
C GLY A 411 -12.67 -26.61 12.69
N LEU A 412 -12.65 -25.41 13.29
CA LEU A 412 -11.76 -25.05 14.41
C LEU A 412 -12.17 -25.67 15.75
N ARG A 413 -13.29 -26.41 15.81
CA ARG A 413 -13.64 -27.24 16.97
C ARG A 413 -12.71 -28.43 17.18
N SER A 414 -11.82 -28.73 16.23
CA SER A 414 -10.85 -29.81 16.38
C SER A 414 -9.62 -29.33 17.17
N PRO A 415 -9.40 -29.82 18.41
CA PRO A 415 -8.27 -29.39 19.23
C PRO A 415 -6.93 -29.68 18.53
N ARG A 416 -6.87 -30.73 17.71
CA ARG A 416 -5.72 -31.06 16.88
C ARG A 416 -5.34 -29.94 15.91
N ARG A 417 -6.30 -29.30 15.22
CA ARG A 417 -5.97 -28.24 14.25
C ARG A 417 -5.49 -26.98 14.96
N LEU A 418 -6.07 -26.65 16.12
CA LEU A 418 -5.59 -25.55 16.96
C LEU A 418 -4.17 -25.81 17.48
N LEU A 419 -3.88 -27.04 17.91
CA LEU A 419 -2.53 -27.44 18.34
C LEU A 419 -1.52 -27.37 17.20
N LEU A 420 -1.87 -27.79 15.98
CA LEU A 420 -1.00 -27.66 14.81
C LEU A 420 -0.75 -26.19 14.46
N LEU A 421 -1.81 -25.37 14.45
CA LEU A 421 -1.75 -23.94 14.14
C LEU A 421 -0.88 -23.17 15.14
N PHE A 422 -1.27 -23.17 16.42
CA PHE A 422 -0.57 -22.41 17.44
C PHE A 422 0.76 -23.06 17.85
N GLY A 423 0.80 -24.39 17.96
CA GLY A 423 2.03 -25.11 18.26
C GLY A 423 3.08 -24.98 17.15
N GLY A 424 2.67 -24.98 15.88
CA GLY A 424 3.55 -24.71 14.75
C GLY A 424 4.13 -23.29 14.79
N ASN A 425 3.31 -22.29 15.13
CA ASN A 425 3.78 -20.91 15.29
C ASN A 425 4.75 -20.76 16.48
N ILE A 426 4.43 -21.32 17.65
CA ILE A 426 5.33 -21.30 18.82
C ILE A 426 6.66 -21.97 18.49
N ALA A 427 6.63 -23.16 17.88
CA ALA A 427 7.82 -23.87 17.46
C ALA A 427 8.66 -23.07 16.47
N THR A 428 8.02 -22.31 15.57
CA THR A 428 8.71 -21.43 14.62
C THR A 428 9.50 -20.34 15.33
N GLU A 429 8.90 -19.65 16.30
CA GLU A 429 9.58 -18.61 17.09
C GLU A 429 10.75 -19.19 17.89
N VAL A 430 10.53 -20.33 18.56
CA VAL A 430 11.58 -21.01 19.33
C VAL A 430 12.73 -21.46 18.43
N LEU A 431 12.45 -22.00 17.24
CA LEU A 431 13.50 -22.46 16.31
C LEU A 431 14.29 -21.29 15.72
N PHE A 432 13.66 -20.15 15.45
CA PHE A 432 14.38 -18.93 15.05
C PHE A 432 15.27 -18.41 16.17
N ALA A 433 14.74 -18.31 17.39
CA ALA A 433 15.52 -17.88 18.56
C ALA A 433 16.69 -18.85 18.85
N LEU A 434 16.44 -20.16 18.80
CA LEU A 434 17.46 -21.18 19.01
C LEU A 434 18.54 -21.12 17.93
N SER A 435 18.16 -20.90 16.67
CA SER A 435 19.14 -20.66 15.60
C SER A 435 20.04 -19.47 15.93
N LEU A 436 19.46 -18.33 16.36
CA LEU A 436 20.24 -17.15 16.72
C LEU A 436 21.14 -17.39 17.95
N VAL A 437 20.66 -18.12 18.96
CA VAL A 437 21.49 -18.56 20.09
C VAL A 437 22.69 -19.37 19.60
N VAL A 438 22.51 -20.31 18.67
CA VAL A 438 23.61 -21.11 18.14
C VAL A 438 24.60 -20.24 17.36
N PHE A 439 24.14 -19.26 16.58
CA PHE A 439 25.03 -18.29 15.94
C PHE A 439 25.83 -17.48 16.97
N LEU A 440 25.22 -17.01 18.06
CA LEU A 440 25.93 -16.31 19.15
C LEU A 440 26.98 -17.21 19.82
N ARG A 441 26.65 -18.50 20.05
CA ARG A 441 27.61 -19.48 20.59
C ARG A 441 28.79 -19.76 19.66
N ALA A 442 28.64 -19.53 18.35
CA ALA A 442 29.76 -19.67 17.42
C ALA A 442 30.86 -18.61 17.67
N PHE A 443 30.51 -17.49 18.29
CA PHE A 443 31.40 -16.39 18.68
C PHE A 443 31.63 -16.37 20.21
N ASP A 444 31.47 -17.50 20.88
CA ASP A 444 31.69 -17.68 22.33
C ASP A 444 30.79 -16.80 23.25
N VAL A 445 29.67 -16.29 22.73
CA VAL A 445 28.70 -15.51 23.51
C VAL A 445 27.55 -16.39 24.01
N SER A 446 27.31 -16.35 25.33
CA SER A 446 26.21 -17.08 25.97
C SER A 446 25.13 -16.14 26.49
N ILE A 447 24.01 -16.08 25.76
CA ILE A 447 22.77 -15.40 26.18
C ILE A 447 21.67 -16.43 26.43
N GLY A 448 20.74 -16.10 27.35
CA GLY A 448 19.59 -16.94 27.65
C GLY A 448 18.65 -17.05 26.46
N LEU A 449 18.07 -18.24 26.24
CA LEU A 449 17.07 -18.44 25.17
C LEU A 449 15.87 -17.48 25.34
N GLY A 450 15.50 -17.13 26.57
CA GLY A 450 14.41 -16.20 26.85
C GLY A 450 14.66 -14.78 26.33
N GLU A 451 15.88 -14.26 26.50
CA GLU A 451 16.28 -12.93 26.02
C GLU A 451 16.31 -12.89 24.50
N VAL A 452 16.92 -13.88 23.87
CA VAL A 452 16.94 -13.99 22.39
C VAL A 452 15.54 -14.17 21.82
N LEU A 453 14.69 -14.97 22.49
CA LEU A 453 13.29 -15.16 22.08
C LEU A 453 12.48 -13.87 22.23
N PHE A 454 12.68 -13.10 23.29
CA PHE A 454 12.07 -11.77 23.46
C PHE A 454 12.50 -10.81 22.34
N VAL A 455 13.81 -10.68 22.09
CA VAL A 455 14.37 -9.80 21.06
C VAL A 455 13.85 -10.20 19.67
N THR A 456 13.88 -11.49 19.33
CA THR A 456 13.41 -11.98 18.01
C THR A 456 11.92 -11.75 17.80
N ILE A 457 11.07 -11.97 18.81
CA ILE A 457 9.63 -11.70 18.72
C ILE A 457 9.35 -10.20 18.59
N ALA A 458 10.00 -9.36 19.40
CA ALA A 458 9.82 -7.91 19.36
C ALA A 458 10.19 -7.33 17.98
N VAL A 459 11.33 -7.76 17.43
CA VAL A 459 11.79 -7.33 16.11
C VAL A 459 10.89 -7.86 15.00
N SER A 460 10.39 -9.09 15.10
CA SER A 460 9.47 -9.68 14.11
C SER A 460 8.14 -8.95 14.08
N LEU A 461 7.59 -8.57 15.24
CA LEU A 461 6.38 -7.74 15.34
C LEU A 461 6.60 -6.36 14.74
N LEU A 462 7.72 -5.71 15.04
CA LEU A 462 8.07 -4.41 14.46
C LEU A 462 8.17 -4.49 12.93
N ALA A 463 8.89 -5.49 12.41
CA ALA A 463 9.04 -5.70 10.98
C ALA A 463 7.70 -6.03 10.29
N GLY A 464 6.78 -6.70 10.97
CA GLY A 464 5.45 -7.03 10.45
C GLY A 464 4.53 -5.82 10.27
N VAL A 465 4.72 -4.75 11.05
CA VAL A 465 3.91 -3.52 10.99
C VAL A 465 4.49 -2.51 10.00
N LEU A 466 5.80 -2.52 9.81
CA LEU A 466 6.46 -1.61 8.88
C LEU A 466 6.27 -2.07 7.42
N PRO A 467 5.96 -1.17 6.47
CA PRO A 467 5.81 -1.50 5.05
C PRO A 467 7.17 -1.73 4.35
N VAL A 468 8.07 -2.47 5.00
CA VAL A 468 9.41 -2.81 4.52
C VAL A 468 9.39 -4.26 4.01
N PRO A 469 9.57 -4.47 2.70
CA PRO A 469 9.59 -5.81 2.12
C PRO A 469 10.64 -6.72 2.76
N GLY A 470 10.22 -7.90 3.22
CA GLY A 470 11.10 -8.89 3.84
C GLY A 470 11.77 -8.44 5.15
N GLY A 471 11.40 -7.27 5.70
CA GLY A 471 12.02 -6.70 6.88
C GLY A 471 13.49 -6.32 6.71
N ILE A 472 14.01 -6.22 5.49
CA ILE A 472 15.42 -5.95 5.22
C ILE A 472 15.83 -4.61 5.85
N GLY A 473 16.92 -4.61 6.60
CA GLY A 473 17.45 -3.47 7.35
C GLY A 473 16.76 -3.28 8.71
N VAL A 474 15.45 -3.47 8.79
CA VAL A 474 14.69 -3.40 10.05
C VAL A 474 15.01 -4.59 10.95
N SER A 475 14.98 -5.81 10.40
CA SER A 475 15.23 -7.03 11.16
C SER A 475 16.70 -7.12 11.56
N GLU A 476 17.64 -6.79 10.68
CA GLU A 476 19.07 -6.74 10.97
C GLU A 476 19.35 -5.72 12.08
N GLY A 477 18.96 -4.45 11.88
CA GLY A 477 19.20 -3.38 12.84
C GLY A 477 18.50 -3.63 14.18
N GLY A 478 17.26 -4.11 14.15
CA GLY A 478 16.50 -4.43 15.36
C GLY A 478 17.11 -5.58 16.17
N LEU A 479 17.57 -6.65 15.51
CA LEU A 479 18.24 -7.76 16.19
C LEU A 479 19.60 -7.34 16.74
N ILE A 480 20.41 -6.60 15.97
CA ILE A 480 21.71 -6.09 16.43
C ILE A 480 21.50 -5.22 17.66
N TYR A 481 20.62 -4.22 17.58
CA TYR A 481 20.31 -3.33 18.70
C TYR A 481 19.78 -4.09 19.91
N GLY A 482 18.84 -5.03 19.69
CA GLY A 482 18.26 -5.81 20.79
C GLY A 482 19.27 -6.72 21.48
N LEU A 483 20.28 -7.23 20.76
CA LEU A 483 21.36 -8.03 21.32
C LEU A 483 22.40 -7.16 22.05
N ILE A 484 22.74 -5.98 21.52
CA ILE A 484 23.60 -5.00 22.21
C ILE A 484 22.95 -4.58 23.52
N ALA A 485 21.65 -4.28 23.50
CA ALA A 485 20.87 -3.99 24.72
C ALA A 485 20.80 -5.19 25.69
N ALA A 486 21.04 -6.41 25.21
CA ALA A 486 21.16 -7.62 26.03
C ALA A 486 22.62 -7.93 26.43
N GLY A 487 23.54 -6.98 26.24
CA GLY A 487 24.95 -7.10 26.65
C GLY A 487 25.87 -7.80 25.66
N VAL A 488 25.45 -8.07 24.40
CA VAL A 488 26.36 -8.58 23.37
C VAL A 488 27.28 -7.45 22.89
N PRO A 489 28.61 -7.66 22.82
CA PRO A 489 29.52 -6.72 22.18
C PRO A 489 29.10 -6.41 20.74
N ASP A 490 29.18 -5.14 20.35
CA ASP A 490 28.67 -4.62 19.09
C ASP A 490 29.12 -5.47 17.89
N GLU A 491 30.43 -5.73 17.76
CA GLU A 491 31.01 -6.45 16.62
C GLU A 491 30.49 -7.90 16.52
N ILE A 492 30.32 -8.57 17.66
CA ILE A 492 29.80 -9.94 17.74
C ILE A 492 28.29 -9.95 17.44
N ALA A 493 27.54 -8.98 17.96
CA ALA A 493 26.11 -8.84 17.66
C ALA A 493 25.90 -8.67 16.15
N PHE A 494 26.71 -7.83 15.52
CA PHE A 494 26.71 -7.64 14.07
C PHE A 494 27.03 -8.95 13.34
N ALA A 495 28.17 -9.59 13.66
CA ALA A 495 28.61 -10.81 12.98
C ALA A 495 27.59 -11.96 13.12
N ALA A 496 27.09 -12.20 14.33
CA ALA A 496 26.10 -13.23 14.62
C ALA A 496 24.77 -12.99 13.90
N VAL A 497 24.26 -11.75 13.90
CA VAL A 497 23.01 -11.41 13.19
C VAL A 497 23.17 -11.55 11.69
N ILE A 498 24.28 -11.12 11.11
CA ILE A 498 24.51 -11.27 9.67
C ILE A 498 24.60 -12.75 9.28
N GLY A 499 25.34 -13.58 10.04
CA GLY A 499 25.38 -15.03 9.84
C GLY A 499 24.00 -15.68 9.94
N TYR A 500 23.24 -15.31 10.98
CA TYR A 500 21.86 -15.76 11.18
C TYR A 500 20.93 -15.34 10.03
N ARG A 501 21.00 -14.10 9.57
CA ARG A 501 20.17 -13.58 8.47
C ARG A 501 20.55 -14.18 7.13
N LEU A 502 21.84 -14.45 6.92
CA LEU A 502 22.30 -15.20 5.75
C LEU A 502 21.63 -16.57 5.69
N ALA A 503 21.58 -17.28 6.82
CA ALA A 503 20.98 -18.61 6.93
C ALA A 503 19.45 -18.63 6.89
N THR A 504 18.78 -17.61 7.44
CA THR A 504 17.31 -17.57 7.60
C THR A 504 16.58 -16.82 6.49
N PHE A 505 17.22 -15.85 5.85
CA PHE A 505 16.57 -14.93 4.93
C PHE A 505 17.25 -14.80 3.56
N TYR A 506 18.58 -14.65 3.47
CA TYR A 506 19.25 -14.37 2.19
C TYR A 506 19.57 -15.62 1.34
N LEU A 507 20.01 -16.72 1.95
CA LEU A 507 20.25 -17.99 1.22
C LEU A 507 18.95 -18.74 0.85
N PRO A 508 17.91 -18.80 1.71
CA PRO A 508 16.71 -19.59 1.42
C PRO A 508 15.97 -19.35 0.11
N PRO A 509 15.90 -18.11 -0.41
CA PRO A 509 15.36 -17.83 -1.73
C PRO A 509 15.95 -18.69 -2.87
N ILE A 510 17.19 -19.17 -2.77
CA ILE A 510 17.84 -20.00 -3.79
C ILE A 510 17.08 -21.31 -4.00
N TRP A 511 16.87 -22.08 -2.92
CA TRP A 511 16.07 -23.31 -2.99
C TRP A 511 14.57 -23.04 -2.95
N GLY A 512 14.15 -21.87 -2.44
CA GLY A 512 12.78 -21.38 -2.56
C GLY A 512 12.34 -21.21 -4.01
N PHE A 513 13.22 -20.71 -4.88
CA PHE A 513 12.96 -20.64 -6.33
C PHE A 513 12.77 -22.02 -6.94
N VAL A 514 13.61 -23.00 -6.56
CA VAL A 514 13.49 -24.39 -7.03
C VAL A 514 12.15 -24.98 -6.57
N ALA A 515 11.76 -24.75 -5.31
CA ALA A 515 10.48 -25.19 -4.76
C ALA A 515 9.29 -24.54 -5.48
N LEU A 516 9.36 -23.24 -5.79
CA LEU A 516 8.35 -22.53 -6.56
C LEU A 516 8.15 -23.17 -7.94
N ARG A 517 9.25 -23.40 -8.68
CA ARG A 517 9.22 -24.08 -9.98
C ARG A 517 8.67 -25.50 -9.89
N TRP A 518 9.00 -26.22 -8.82
CA TRP A 518 8.47 -27.55 -8.58
C TRP A 518 6.96 -27.53 -8.33
N LEU A 519 6.46 -26.57 -7.53
CA LEU A 519 5.02 -26.39 -7.29
C LEU A 519 4.26 -26.04 -8.57
N GLU A 520 4.79 -25.14 -9.41
CA GLU A 520 4.22 -24.79 -10.72
C GLU A 520 4.13 -26.02 -11.63
N ARG A 521 5.23 -26.78 -11.75
CA ARG A 521 5.30 -27.98 -12.61
C ARG A 521 4.35 -29.09 -12.17
N ASN A 522 4.17 -29.27 -10.87
CA ASN A 522 3.28 -30.30 -10.31
C ASN A 522 1.85 -29.78 -10.07
N GLN A 523 1.49 -28.62 -10.63
CA GLN A 523 0.15 -28.03 -10.55
C GLN A 523 -0.37 -27.77 -9.13
N HIS A 524 0.53 -27.51 -8.18
CA HIS A 524 0.19 -27.06 -6.83
C HIS A 524 -0.04 -25.54 -6.75
N LEU A 525 0.22 -24.77 -7.82
CA LEU A 525 0.02 -23.31 -7.91
C LEU A 525 -0.77 -22.82 -9.14
#